data_AF-A0A1I7IHH1-F1
#
_entry.id   AF-A0A1I7IHH1-F1
#
_cell.length_a   1.000
_cell.length_b   1.000
_cell.length_c   1.000
_cell.angle_alpha   90.00
_cell.angle_beta   90.00
_cell.angle_gamma   90.00
#
_symmetry.space_group_name_H-M   'P 1'
#
loop_
_entity.id
_entity.type
_entity.pdbx_description
1 polymer ?
#
loop_
_entity_poly.entity_id
_entity_poly.type
_entity_poly.pdbx_seq_one_letter_code
_entity_poly.pdbx_strand_id
1 'polypeptide(L)' 'MISVWNDSQNFKERQALNGDIKTNTLIIGAGIAGILTAYFLNKEGNTRNTTAKITSQHHII' A
#
# COMPACT_ATOMS: atom_id res chain seq x y z
N MET A 1 -28.50 -4.92 -7.06
CA MET A 1 -27.66 -6.10 -6.77
C MET A 1 -26.36 -5.57 -6.17
N ILE A 2 -26.00 -5.97 -4.96
CA ILE A 2 -24.75 -5.54 -4.33
C ILE A 2 -23.65 -6.51 -4.80
N SER A 3 -22.47 -6.00 -5.13
CA SER A 3 -21.34 -6.86 -5.52
C SER A 3 -20.95 -7.73 -4.35
N VAL A 4 -20.92 -9.06 -4.52
CA VAL A 4 -20.50 -10.03 -3.48
C VAL A 4 -19.09 -9.71 -2.97
N TRP A 5 -18.25 -9.13 -3.83
CA TRP A 5 -16.90 -8.67 -3.49
C TRP A 5 -16.88 -7.49 -2.51
N ASN A 6 -17.96 -6.70 -2.48
CA ASN A 6 -18.13 -5.53 -1.62
C ASN A 6 -19.10 -5.79 -0.45
N ASP A 7 -19.80 -6.93 -0.46
CA ASP A 7 -20.89 -7.24 0.45
C ASP A 7 -20.42 -7.71 1.83
N SER A 8 -19.22 -8.30 1.91
CA SER A 8 -18.67 -8.90 3.13
C SER A 8 -17.46 -8.16 3.72
N GLN A 9 -16.87 -7.21 2.98
CA GLN A 9 -15.58 -6.60 3.35
C GLN A 9 -15.74 -5.11 3.58
N ASN A 10 -15.47 -4.69 4.82
CA ASN A 10 -15.44 -3.29 5.20
C ASN A 10 -13.99 -2.80 5.18
N PHE A 11 -13.57 -2.20 4.06
CA PHE A 11 -12.24 -1.61 3.98
C PHE A 11 -12.18 -0.37 4.86
N LYS A 12 -11.27 -0.37 5.84
CA LYS A 12 -10.98 0.84 6.61
C LYS A 12 -10.35 1.87 5.67
N GLU A 13 -10.95 3.06 5.60
CA GLU A 13 -10.28 4.21 5.01
C GLU A 13 -8.95 4.43 5.72
N ARG A 14 -7.89 4.64 4.93
CA ARG A 14 -6.60 5.04 5.47
C ARG A 14 -6.45 6.54 5.24
N GLN A 15 -5.96 7.23 6.27
CA GLN A 15 -5.69 8.66 6.19
C GLN A 15 -4.65 8.93 5.10
N ALA A 16 -4.89 10.00 4.33
CA ALA A 16 -3.92 10.53 3.40
C ALA A 16 -2.57 10.79 4.08
N LEU A 17 -1.50 10.76 3.28
CA LEU A 17 -0.16 10.93 3.80
C LEU A 17 -0.02 12.37 4.25
N ASN A 18 0.33 12.58 5.52
CA ASN A 18 0.52 13.93 6.04
C ASN A 18 1.94 14.41 5.71
N GLY A 19 2.05 15.15 4.60
CA GLY A 19 3.30 15.71 4.09
C GLY A 19 4.06 14.77 3.16
N ASP A 20 5.22 15.24 2.71
CA ASP A 20 6.07 14.51 1.78
C ASP A 20 7.09 13.63 2.51
N ILE A 21 7.17 12.36 2.11
CA ILE A 21 8.18 11.43 2.61
C ILE A 21 9.18 11.14 1.50
N LYS A 22 10.47 11.36 1.78
CA LYS A 22 11.56 10.86 0.92
C LYS A 22 11.79 9.38 1.22
N THR A 23 11.73 8.56 0.19
CA THR A 23 12.03 7.12 0.25
C THR A 23 12.95 6.72 -0.88
N ASN A 24 13.75 5.67 -0.65
CA ASN A 24 14.54 5.02 -1.68
C ASN A 24 13.66 4.23 -2.66
N THR A 25 12.55 3.66 -2.17
CA THR A 25 11.64 2.82 -2.94
C THR A 25 10.18 3.17 -2.62
N LEU A 26 9.41 3.47 -3.66
CA LEU A 26 7.97 3.71 -3.61
C LEU A 26 7.25 2.58 -4.36
N ILE A 27 6.29 1.93 -3.71
CA ILE A 27 5.41 0.93 -4.33
C ILE A 27 4.05 1.60 -4.57
N ILE A 28 3.51 1.49 -5.79
CA ILE A 28 2.20 2.03 -6.19
C ILE A 28 1.22 0.86 -6.37
N GLY A 29 0.05 0.90 -5.71
CA GLY A 29 -0.92 -0.20 -5.58
C GLY A 29 -0.64 -1.19 -4.43
N ALA A 30 -1.64 -1.41 -3.55
CA ALA A 30 -1.59 -2.38 -2.44
C ALA A 30 -2.37 -3.68 -2.73
N GLY A 31 -2.41 -4.10 -3.99
CA GLY A 31 -2.87 -5.44 -4.36
C GLY A 31 -1.85 -6.51 -3.95
N ILE A 32 -2.14 -7.77 -4.30
CA ILE A 32 -1.28 -8.90 -3.93
C ILE A 32 0.16 -8.75 -4.46
N ALA A 33 0.33 -8.20 -5.67
CA ALA A 33 1.64 -7.93 -6.24
C ALA A 33 2.43 -6.91 -5.40
N GLY A 34 1.83 -5.76 -5.06
CA GLY A 34 2.48 -4.73 -4.26
C GLY A 34 2.86 -5.20 -2.86
N ILE A 35 2.00 -6.01 -2.23
CA ILE A 35 2.27 -6.62 -0.93
C ILE A 35 3.44 -7.60 -1.01
N LEU A 36 3.46 -8.48 -2.02
CA LEU A 36 4.54 -9.44 -2.20
C LEU A 36 5.87 -8.75 -2.53
N THR A 37 5.86 -7.72 -3.38
CA THR A 37 7.03 -6.90 -3.65
C THR A 37 7.58 -6.28 -2.36
N ALA A 38 6.73 -5.68 -1.53
CA ALA A 38 7.14 -5.13 -0.24
C ALA A 38 7.76 -6.21 0.68
N TYR A 39 7.15 -7.40 0.72
CA TYR A 39 7.64 -8.53 1.51
C TYR A 39 9.04 -8.99 1.07
N PHE A 40 9.26 -9.20 -0.23
CA PHE A 40 10.56 -9.63 -0.75
C PHE A 40 11.63 -8.55 -0.57
N LEU A 41 11.30 -7.28 -0.80
CA LEU A 41 12.22 -6.16 -0.54
C LEU A 41 12.64 -6.08 0.94
N ASN A 42 11.71 -6.37 1.86
CA ASN A 42 12.02 -6.46 3.28
C ASN A 42 12.92 -7.64 3.61
N LYS A 43 12.68 -8.80 3.00
CA LYS A 43 13.49 -10.00 3.21
C LYS A 43 14.94 -9.83 2.71
N GLU A 44 15.14 -9.07 1.65
CA GLU A 44 16.47 -8.79 1.08
C GLU A 44 17.23 -7.67 1.81
N GLY A 45 16.66 -7.06 2.84
CA GLY A 45 17.28 -5.95 3.59
C GLY A 45 17.24 -4.61 2.85
N ASN A 46 16.49 -4.53 1.74
CA ASN A 46 16.28 -3.31 0.94
C ASN A 46 15.09 -2.48 1.46
N THR A 47 14.97 -2.36 2.78
CA THR A 47 13.91 -1.61 3.47
C THR A 47 14.37 -0.31 4.12
N ARG A 48 15.61 0.14 3.90
CA ARG A 48 15.99 1.50 4.29
C ARG A 48 15.10 2.50 3.54
N ASN A 49 14.03 2.92 4.20
CA ASN A 49 12.99 3.88 3.80
C ASN A 49 11.77 3.36 3.00
N THR A 50 11.69 2.07 2.63
CA THR A 50 10.56 1.54 1.82
C THR A 50 9.25 1.56 2.60
N THR A 51 8.40 2.55 2.32
CA THR A 51 7.09 2.69 2.95
C THR A 51 6.04 2.00 2.06
N ALA A 52 5.68 0.76 2.41
CA ALA A 52 4.55 0.02 1.79
C ALA A 52 3.17 0.66 2.07
N LYS A 53 3.15 1.85 2.70
CA LYS A 53 1.98 2.57 3.17
C LYS A 53 1.45 3.61 2.19
N ILE A 54 2.16 3.95 1.11
CA ILE A 54 1.85 5.16 0.31
C ILE A 54 0.67 4.97 -0.67
N THR A 55 0.28 3.73 -0.95
CA THR A 55 -0.71 3.42 -1.99
C THR A 55 -2.14 3.81 -1.64
N SER A 56 -2.52 3.66 -0.37
CA SER A 56 -3.85 4.05 0.13
C SER A 56 -3.91 5.52 0.57
N GLN A 57 -2.77 6.21 0.58
CA GLN A 57 -2.61 7.53 1.19
C GLN A 57 -2.47 8.66 0.15
N HIS A 58 -2.45 8.31 -1.13
CA HIS A 58 -2.34 9.23 -2.26
C HIS A 58 -3.56 9.21 -3.19
N HIS A 59 -4.69 8.64 -2.75
CA HIS A 59 -5.91 8.53 -3.57
C HIS A 59 -5.66 7.85 -4.94
N ILE A 60 -4.67 6.96 -5.02
CA ILE A 60 -4.33 6.26 -6.27
C ILE A 60 -5.22 5.03 -6.49
N ILE A 61 -6.03 4.62 -5.49
CA ILE A 61 -7.27 3.84 -5.63
C ILE A 61 -8.20 4.26 -4.48
#